data_AF-A0A1C0V2V2-F1
#
_entry.id   AF-A0A1C0V2V2-F1
#
_cell.length_a   1.000
_cell.length_b   1.000
_cell.length_c   1.000
_cell.angle_alpha   90.00
_cell.angle_beta   90.00
_cell.angle_gamma   90.00
#
_symmetry.space_group_name_H-M   'P 1'
#
loop_
_entity.id
_entity.type
_entity.pdbx_description
1 polymer ?
#
loop_
_entity_poly.entity_id
_entity_poly.type
_entity_poly.pdbx_seq_one_letter_code
_entity_poly.pdbx_strand_id
1 'polypeptide(L)' 'MTWRDIWAADRHGLGAEKIARESIRAPIPNHITEDVDFFIALRFSGKVPMVGYRIRDVFHVIWLDPKFDLYEHG' A
#
# COMPACT_ATOMS: atom_id res chain seq x y z
N MET A 1 4.52 -7.88 -15.09
CA MET A 1 5.25 -6.81 -14.42
C MET A 1 5.97 -7.38 -13.23
N THR A 2 7.26 -7.07 -13.09
CA THR A 2 8.05 -7.35 -11.89
C THR A 2 7.83 -6.26 -10.84
N TRP A 3 8.27 -6.49 -9.60
CA TRP A 3 8.29 -5.45 -8.57
C TRP A 3 9.10 -4.22 -8.99
N ARG A 4 10.19 -4.42 -9.73
CA ARG A 4 10.98 -3.32 -10.28
C ARG A 4 10.17 -2.49 -11.27
N ASP A 5 9.38 -3.15 -12.13
CA ASP A 5 8.51 -2.46 -13.09
C ASP A 5 7.40 -1.67 -12.37
N ILE A 6 6.83 -2.24 -11.30
CA ILE A 6 5.82 -1.57 -10.46
C ILE A 6 6.40 -0.30 -9.84
N TRP A 7 7.58 -0.36 -9.23
CA TRP A 7 8.20 0.82 -8.63
C TRP A 7 8.65 1.87 -9.64
N ALA A 8 8.86 1.49 -10.91
CA ALA A 8 9.21 2.41 -11.98
C ALA A 8 7.98 3.03 -12.67
N ALA A 9 6.79 2.49 -12.47
CA ALA A 9 5.56 2.98 -13.08
C ALA A 9 4.95 4.16 -12.30
N ASP A 10 4.08 4.93 -12.97
CA ASP A 10 3.37 6.06 -12.37
C ASP A 10 2.43 5.62 -11.24
N ARG A 11 2.52 6.25 -10.06
CA ARG A 11 1.73 5.90 -8.85
C ARG A 11 0.22 6.10 -8.99
N HIS A 12 -0.24 6.93 -9.92
CA HIS A 12 -1.65 7.12 -10.29
C HIS A 12 -2.07 6.19 -11.46
N GLY A 13 -1.10 5.51 -12.07
CA GLY A 13 -1.25 4.45 -13.06
C GLY A 13 -1.17 3.05 -12.43
N LEU A 14 -0.15 2.28 -12.82
CA LEU A 14 0.11 0.91 -12.35
C LEU A 14 1.25 0.85 -11.31
N GLY A 15 1.71 2.00 -10.84
CA GLY A 15 2.81 2.13 -9.90
C GLY A 15 2.42 1.91 -8.45
N ALA A 16 3.41 2.12 -7.59
CA ALA A 16 3.29 1.98 -6.15
C ALA A 16 3.76 3.26 -5.43
N GLU A 17 3.28 3.45 -4.21
CA GLU A 17 3.81 4.47 -3.30
C GLU A 17 4.01 3.89 -1.90
N LYS A 18 4.94 4.48 -1.14
CA LYS A 18 5.14 4.18 0.27
C LYS A 18 4.26 5.10 1.11
N ILE A 19 3.50 4.51 2.01
CA ILE A 19 2.67 5.21 2.98
C ILE A 19 3.29 4.99 4.35
N ALA A 20 3.66 6.07 5.03
CA ALA A 20 4.25 5.97 6.37
C ALA A 20 3.25 5.32 7.34
N ARG A 21 3.74 4.47 8.25
CA ARG A 21 2.90 3.73 9.20
C ARG A 21 1.97 4.66 9.98
N GLU A 22 2.50 5.79 10.43
CA GLU A 22 1.81 6.83 11.19
C GLU A 22 0.75 7.59 10.40
N SER A 23 0.74 7.49 9.07
CA SER A 23 -0.26 8.11 8.20
C SER A 23 -1.53 7.27 8.04
N ILE A 24 -1.51 6.00 8.50
CA ILE A 24 -2.67 5.11 8.43
C ILE A 24 -3.68 5.48 9.50
N ARG A 25 -4.91 5.79 9.07
CA ARG A 25 -6.02 6.18 9.94
C ARG A 25 -6.82 4.99 10.49
N ALA A 26 -6.56 3.78 9.98
CA ALA A 26 -7.21 2.55 10.41
C ALA A 26 -6.39 1.77 11.44
N PRO A 27 -7.01 0.93 12.29
CA PRO A 27 -6.28 0.03 13.18
C PRO A 27 -5.32 -0.88 12.41
N ILE A 28 -4.07 -0.94 12.86
CA ILE A 28 -3.05 -1.85 12.31
C ILE A 28 -3.16 -3.18 13.05
N PRO A 29 -3.32 -4.32 12.35
CA PRO A 29 -3.36 -5.63 12.98
C PRO A 29 -2.13 -5.92 13.86
N ASN A 30 -2.35 -6.47 15.06
CA ASN A 30 -1.29 -6.70 16.07
C ASN A 30 -0.13 -7.60 15.61
N HIS A 31 -0.32 -8.41 14.56
CA HIS A 31 0.76 -9.23 13.99
C HIS A 31 1.74 -8.43 13.14
N ILE A 32 1.41 -7.18 12.79
CA ILE A 32 2.28 -6.26 12.06
C ILE A 32 3.05 -5.44 13.08
N THR A 33 4.27 -5.89 13.34
CA THR A 33 5.20 -5.28 14.29
C THR A 33 5.69 -3.90 13.84
N GLU A 34 6.35 -3.19 14.75
CA GLU A 34 6.84 -1.81 14.54
C GLU A 34 8.04 -1.72 13.59
N ASP A 35 8.66 -2.85 13.23
CA ASP A 35 9.68 -2.95 12.18
C ASP A 35 9.15 -2.66 10.77
N VAL A 36 7.82 -2.64 10.60
CA VAL A 36 7.17 -2.19 9.37
C VAL A 36 6.91 -0.68 9.46
N ASP A 37 7.90 0.10 9.04
CA ASP A 37 7.89 1.57 9.03
C ASP A 37 6.96 2.16 7.95
N PHE A 38 6.64 1.38 6.91
CA PHE A 38 5.79 1.83 5.82
C PHE A 38 4.97 0.69 5.22
N PHE A 39 3.83 1.07 4.66
CA PHE A 39 3.01 0.23 3.80
C PHE A 39 3.19 0.63 2.35
N ILE A 40 2.82 -0.27 1.44
CA ILE A 40 2.84 -0.04 -0.01
C ILE A 40 1.38 0.07 -0.46
N ALA A 41 1.05 1.15 -1.15
CA ALA A 41 -0.21 1.29 -1.85
C ALA A 41 -0.03 0.92 -3.32
N LEU A 42 -0.90 0.02 -3.82
CA LEU A 42 -0.97 -0.41 -5.21
C LEU A 42 -2.37 -0.13 -5.75
N ARG A 43 -2.49 0.29 -7.01
CA ARG A 43 -3.78 0.47 -7.67
C ARG A 43 -4.34 -0.90 -8.10
N PHE A 44 -5.53 -1.26 -7.63
CA PHE A 44 -6.28 -2.44 -8.08
C PHE A 44 -7.52 -2.04 -8.88
N SER A 45 -8.46 -2.97 -9.12
CA SER A 45 -9.74 -2.77 -9.83
C SER A 45 -10.29 -1.34 -9.71
N GLY A 46 -10.44 -0.64 -10.85
CA GLY A 46 -10.92 0.75 -10.87
C GLY A 46 -9.93 1.81 -10.35
N LYS A 47 -8.63 1.47 -10.23
CA LYS A 47 -7.55 2.28 -9.62
C LYS A 47 -7.73 2.58 -8.14
N VAL A 48 -8.59 1.84 -7.46
CA VAL A 48 -8.71 1.91 -6.01
C VAL A 48 -7.40 1.44 -5.37
N PRO A 49 -6.88 2.09 -4.32
CA PRO A 49 -5.69 1.62 -3.61
C PRO A 49 -5.97 0.37 -2.76
N MET A 50 -5.11 -0.65 -2.90
CA MET A 50 -4.92 -1.71 -1.92
C MET A 50 -3.62 -1.45 -1.17
N VAL A 51 -3.67 -1.54 0.15
CA VAL A 51 -2.55 -1.16 1.02
C VAL A 51 -2.13 -2.36 1.86
N GLY A 52 -0.82 -2.57 1.93
CA GLY A 52 -0.26 -3.75 2.57
C GLY A 52 1.26 -3.67 2.72
N TYR A 53 1.88 -4.79 3.09
CA TYR A 53 3.34 -4.90 3.20
C TYR A 53 3.86 -6.08 2.38
N ARG A 54 5.15 -6.05 2.04
CA ARG A 54 5.79 -7.07 1.22
C ARG A 54 6.85 -7.82 2.01
N ILE A 55 6.79 -9.16 2.01
CA ILE A 55 7.85 -10.02 2.49
C ILE A 55 8.36 -10.85 1.32
N ARG A 56 9.62 -10.65 0.92
CA ARG A 56 10.23 -11.27 -0.27
C ARG A 56 9.34 -11.04 -1.49
N ASP A 57 8.67 -12.04 -2.03
CA ASP A 57 7.82 -11.91 -3.24
C ASP A 57 6.33 -11.98 -2.94
N VAL A 58 5.95 -12.02 -1.67
CA VAL A 58 4.55 -12.04 -1.24
C VAL A 58 4.13 -10.65 -0.80
N PHE A 59 3.01 -10.17 -1.35
CA PHE A 59 2.35 -8.96 -0.91
C PHE A 59 1.15 -9.31 -0.04
N HIS A 60 1.20 -8.91 1.22
CA HIS A 60 0.14 -9.11 2.20
C HIS A 60 -0.77 -7.88 2.17
N VAL A 61 -1.95 -8.02 1.57
CA VAL A 61 -2.97 -6.97 1.54
C VAL A 61 -3.67 -6.91 2.90
N ILE A 62 -3.74 -5.71 3.47
CA ILE A 62 -4.38 -5.47 4.77
C ILE A 62 -5.64 -4.62 4.60
N TRP A 63 -5.60 -3.62 3.72
CA TRP A 63 -6.74 -2.75 3.47
C TRP A 63 -7.04 -2.64 1.99
N LEU A 64 -8.33 -2.53 1.68
CA LEU A 64 -8.83 -1.96 0.44
C LEU A 64 -9.38 -0.58 0.80
N ASP A 65 -8.97 0.45 0.04
CA ASP A 65 -9.33 1.84 0.31
C ASP A 65 -10.25 2.41 -0.79
N PRO A 66 -11.48 1.89 -0.95
CA PRO A 66 -12.42 2.34 -1.99
C PRO A 66 -12.90 3.79 -1.81
N LYS A 67 -12.75 4.34 -0.61
CA LYS A 67 -13.23 5.67 -0.25
C LYS A 67 -12.13 6.72 -0.25
N PHE A 68 -10.88 6.33 -0.46
CA PHE A 68 -9.72 7.21 -0.40
C PHE A 68 -9.64 7.93 0.96
N ASP A 69 -9.89 7.19 2.05
CA ASP A 69 -9.93 7.72 3.41
C ASP A 69 -8.96 7.04 4.38
N LEU A 70 -8.25 5.99 3.95
CA LEU A 70 -7.28 5.25 4.76
C LEU A 70 -6.05 6.10 5.16
N TYR A 71 -5.63 7.00 4.29
CA TYR A 71 -4.52 7.93 4.49
C TYR A 71 -4.80 9.23 3.70
N GLU A 72 -3.90 10.20 3.73
CA GLU A 72 -4.03 11.42 2.93
C GLU A 72 -3.70 11.13 1.45
N HIS A 73 -4.70 11.28 0.58
CA HIS A 73 -4.52 11.18 -0.88
C HIS A 73 -4.25 12.58 -1.45
N GLY A 74 -3.19 12.71 -2.24
CA GLY A 74 -2.76 13.94 -2.91
C GLY A 74 -2.47 13.74 -4.39
#